data_AF-A0A936TI89-F1
#
_entry.id   AF-A0A936TI89-F1
#
_cell.length_a   1.000
_cell.length_b   1.000
_cell.length_c   1.000
_cell.angle_alpha   90.00
_cell.angle_beta   90.00
_cell.angle_gamma   90.00
#
_symmetry.space_group_name_H-M   'P 1'
#
loop_
_entity.id
_entity.type
_entity.pdbx_description
1 polymer ?
#
loop_
_entity_poly.entity_id
_entity_poly.type
_entity_poly.pdbx_seq_one_letter_code
_entity_poly.pdbx_strand_id
1 'polypeptide(L)'
;MSYSSHNSGLIRRLAVFSVVAGFFLMGEPTQAERYPKDVMLNGAAVPSEHISGFKGADFEVGMPDTSTNEDYAIYGLTSEERRDHPCYITVQTENVNDSGQKQDLKKELCGGKERSKEMVATYTDASYGKRSFITGVSVCMNNDNTRVKGLQIRGGTITDDAKLGKLERKTEGQSTFGLERQAPTEPRDNRPNCNNNWKRWALCPQDNQIATAVVLHFEAGKEPRSLTGIGLKCRNVGPVYVLPEDRN
;
A
#
# COMPACT_ATOMS: atom_id res chain seq x y z
N MET A 1 13.54 15.62 80.03
CA MET A 1 14.92 15.46 80.52
C MET A 1 15.84 16.02 79.46
N SER A 2 16.63 17.03 79.85
CA SER A 2 17.63 17.75 79.05
C SER A 2 18.71 16.83 78.47
N TYR A 3 19.31 17.22 77.34
CA TYR A 3 20.74 17.49 77.09
C TYR A 3 20.86 17.88 75.59
N SER A 4 21.19 19.13 75.22
CA SER A 4 22.55 19.70 75.05
C SER A 4 23.46 18.81 74.19
N SER A 5 24.26 19.24 73.21
CA SER A 5 24.58 20.49 72.50
C SER A 5 25.72 20.13 71.52
N HIS A 6 26.06 21.03 70.58
CA HIS A 6 27.40 21.15 69.95
C HIS A 6 27.82 20.05 68.94
N ASN A 7 28.60 20.29 67.87
CA ASN A 7 29.22 21.47 67.29
C ASN A 7 29.74 21.10 65.87
N SER A 8 29.85 22.10 65.00
CA SER A 8 30.93 22.34 64.01
C SER A 8 31.52 21.19 63.17
N GLY A 9 31.49 21.35 61.84
CA GLY A 9 32.30 20.56 60.92
C GLY A 9 32.29 21.06 59.48
N LEU A 10 32.97 22.19 59.25
CA LEU A 10 33.21 22.81 57.95
C LEU A 10 34.09 21.89 57.07
N ILE A 11 33.56 21.35 55.96
CA ILE A 11 34.39 20.79 54.88
C ILE A 11 33.90 21.34 53.54
N ARG A 12 34.68 22.30 53.02
CA ARG A 12 34.63 22.78 51.65
C ARG A 12 34.86 21.59 50.70
N ARG A 13 33.88 21.25 49.87
CA ARG A 13 34.10 20.41 48.68
C ARG A 13 33.94 21.29 47.45
N LEU A 14 35.06 21.50 46.75
CA LEU A 14 35.08 21.98 45.38
C LEU A 14 34.27 21.02 44.52
N ALA A 15 33.15 21.51 43.97
CA ALA A 15 32.43 20.81 42.92
C ALA A 15 33.14 21.12 41.59
N VAL A 16 33.83 20.11 41.05
CA VAL A 16 34.34 20.13 39.68
C VAL A 16 33.14 19.94 38.76
N PHE A 17 32.69 21.04 38.13
CA PHE A 17 31.70 20.99 37.06
C PHE A 17 32.39 20.44 35.80
N SER A 18 32.37 19.12 35.62
CA SER A 18 32.66 18.50 34.31
C SER A 18 31.48 18.77 33.38
N VAL A 19 31.66 19.71 32.45
CA VAL A 19 30.77 19.91 31.31
C VAL A 19 30.95 18.73 30.37
N VAL A 20 30.06 17.73 30.49
CA VAL A 20 29.90 16.70 29.46
C VAL A 20 29.18 17.37 28.30
N ALA A 21 29.94 17.85 27.31
CA ALA A 21 29.41 18.20 26.01
C ALA A 21 28.95 16.89 25.34
N GLY A 22 27.71 16.50 25.61
CA GLY A 22 27.05 15.41 24.91
C GLY A 22 26.93 15.79 23.44
N PHE A 23 27.78 15.19 22.61
CA PHE A 23 27.57 15.10 21.17
C PHE A 23 26.26 14.33 20.94
N PHE A 24 25.15 15.05 20.91
CA PHE A 24 23.95 14.57 20.24
C PHE A 24 24.31 14.54 18.76
N LEU A 25 24.75 13.37 18.29
CA LEU A 25 24.63 13.00 16.88
C LEU A 25 23.14 13.03 16.58
N MET A 26 22.63 14.20 16.20
CA MET A 26 21.37 14.29 15.49
C MET A 26 21.61 13.53 14.20
N GLY A 27 21.16 12.27 14.16
CA GLY A 27 21.07 11.54 12.91
C GLY A 27 20.33 12.44 11.94
N GLU A 28 20.97 12.76 10.82
CA GLU A 28 20.30 13.47 9.74
C GLU A 28 18.97 12.75 9.49
N PRO A 29 17.84 13.47 9.43
CA PRO A 29 16.59 12.85 9.05
C PRO A 29 16.88 12.16 7.72
N THR A 30 16.75 10.84 7.69
CA THR A 30 16.87 10.03 6.47
C THR A 30 15.98 10.71 5.45
N GLN A 31 16.59 11.41 4.47
CA GLN A 31 15.84 12.10 3.43
C GLN A 31 14.88 11.06 2.84
N ALA A 32 13.58 11.36 2.86
CA ALA A 32 12.59 10.55 2.17
C ALA A 32 13.12 10.30 0.75
N GLU A 33 13.24 9.04 0.39
CA GLU A 33 13.95 8.64 -0.83
C GLU A 33 13.06 8.95 -2.05
N ARG A 34 13.14 10.21 -2.50
CA ARG A 34 12.57 10.67 -3.76
C ARG A 34 13.25 9.96 -4.91
N TYR A 35 12.47 9.65 -5.94
CA TYR A 35 13.01 9.04 -7.14
C TYR A 35 13.84 10.03 -7.94
N PRO A 36 14.82 9.55 -8.73
CA PRO A 36 15.72 10.43 -9.49
C PRO A 36 15.00 11.21 -10.60
N LYS A 37 13.83 10.73 -11.06
CA LYS A 37 13.01 11.38 -12.08
C LYS A 37 11.54 11.33 -11.70
N ASP A 38 10.91 12.49 -11.79
CA ASP A 38 9.48 12.63 -11.54
C ASP A 38 8.66 12.10 -12.72
N VAL A 39 7.50 11.54 -12.40
CA VAL A 39 6.46 11.11 -13.33
C VAL A 39 5.15 11.75 -12.93
N MET A 40 4.16 11.75 -13.82
CA MET A 40 2.81 12.21 -13.51
C MET A 40 1.75 11.23 -14.00
N LEU A 41 0.60 11.28 -13.36
CA LEU A 41 -0.61 10.56 -13.74
C LEU A 41 -1.49 11.47 -14.58
N ASN A 42 -1.66 11.10 -15.83
CA ASN A 42 -2.30 11.90 -16.86
C ASN A 42 -3.75 11.49 -17.11
N GLY A 43 -4.56 12.48 -17.46
CA GLY A 43 -5.97 12.30 -17.82
C GLY A 43 -6.86 11.98 -16.63
N ALA A 44 -8.16 11.85 -16.93
CA ALA A 44 -9.16 11.40 -15.97
C ALA A 44 -9.05 9.89 -15.73
N ALA A 45 -9.38 9.44 -14.52
CA ALA A 45 -9.45 8.02 -14.19
C ALA A 45 -10.50 7.29 -15.05
N VAL A 46 -10.05 6.24 -15.72
CA VAL A 46 -10.91 5.34 -16.51
C VAL A 46 -11.18 4.05 -15.74
N PRO A 47 -12.40 3.49 -15.81
CA PRO A 47 -12.69 2.21 -15.17
C PRO A 47 -11.94 1.06 -15.86
N SER A 48 -11.67 0.00 -15.09
CA SER A 48 -11.22 -1.27 -15.66
C SER A 48 -12.25 -1.84 -16.65
N GLU A 49 -11.76 -2.65 -17.60
CA GLU A 49 -12.62 -3.27 -18.63
C GLU A 49 -13.76 -4.10 -18.03
N HIS A 50 -13.48 -4.73 -16.88
CA HIS A 50 -14.39 -5.62 -16.18
C HIS A 50 -14.28 -5.44 -14.66
N ILE A 51 -15.22 -6.05 -13.94
CA ILE A 51 -15.15 -6.28 -12.50
C ILE A 51 -14.69 -7.73 -12.29
N SER A 52 -13.79 -7.96 -11.35
CA SER A 52 -13.49 -9.31 -10.88
C SER A 52 -14.44 -9.66 -9.73
N GLY A 53 -15.25 -10.72 -9.89
CA GLY A 53 -16.33 -11.05 -8.96
C GLY A 53 -17.70 -10.65 -9.51
N PHE A 54 -18.59 -10.20 -8.62
CA PHE A 54 -19.96 -9.80 -8.96
C PHE A 54 -20.20 -8.34 -8.61
N LYS A 55 -21.04 -7.68 -9.42
CA LYS A 55 -21.47 -6.31 -9.17
C LYS A 55 -22.48 -6.27 -8.01
N GLY A 56 -22.38 -5.23 -7.20
CA GLY A 56 -23.35 -4.91 -6.14
C GLY A 56 -23.24 -3.43 -5.76
N ALA A 57 -23.53 -3.09 -4.49
CA ALA A 57 -23.37 -1.73 -3.99
C ALA A 57 -21.89 -1.33 -4.09
N ASP A 58 -21.58 -0.24 -4.78
CA ASP A 58 -20.22 0.18 -5.06
C ASP A 58 -19.72 1.27 -4.11
N PHE A 59 -18.44 1.17 -3.77
CA PHE A 59 -17.72 2.17 -2.99
C PHE A 59 -16.36 2.38 -3.63
N GLU A 60 -16.08 3.61 -4.03
CA GLU A 60 -14.78 4.00 -4.52
C GLU A 60 -13.83 4.29 -3.36
N VAL A 61 -12.62 3.73 -3.42
CA VAL A 61 -11.57 3.94 -2.40
C VAL A 61 -10.25 4.16 -3.12
N GLY A 62 -9.60 5.28 -2.86
CA GLY A 62 -8.39 5.70 -3.56
C GLY A 62 -8.43 7.17 -3.94
N MET A 63 -7.58 7.55 -4.87
CA MET A 63 -7.47 8.92 -5.40
C MET A 63 -7.62 8.87 -6.93
N PRO A 64 -8.85 8.70 -7.45
CA PRO A 64 -9.07 8.48 -8.88
C PRO A 64 -8.61 9.66 -9.72
N ASP A 65 -8.83 10.89 -9.26
CA ASP A 65 -8.44 12.12 -9.94
C ASP A 65 -7.82 13.07 -8.90
N THR A 66 -6.49 13.18 -8.87
CA THR A 66 -5.77 14.14 -8.04
C THR A 66 -5.54 15.43 -8.83
N SER A 67 -5.92 16.58 -8.24
CA SER A 67 -5.68 17.91 -8.82
C SER A 67 -4.39 18.55 -8.29
N THR A 68 -3.77 17.92 -7.29
CA THR A 68 -2.48 18.31 -6.71
C THR A 68 -1.36 17.50 -7.36
N ASN A 69 -0.12 17.99 -7.32
CA ASN A 69 1.09 17.25 -7.75
C ASN A 69 1.40 16.03 -6.84
N GLU A 70 0.41 15.54 -6.10
CA GLU A 70 0.48 14.41 -5.19
C GLU A 70 -0.20 13.22 -5.86
N ASP A 71 0.49 12.67 -6.86
CA ASP A 71 0.00 11.52 -7.60
C ASP A 71 0.22 10.23 -6.80
N TYR A 72 -0.86 9.64 -6.31
CA TYR A 72 -0.85 8.36 -5.61
C TYR A 72 -1.34 7.23 -6.50
N ALA A 73 -0.71 6.07 -6.37
CA ALA A 73 -1.12 4.84 -7.02
C ALA A 73 -1.15 3.67 -6.04
N ILE A 74 -1.97 2.67 -6.36
CA ILE A 74 -2.20 1.52 -5.51
C ILE A 74 -1.09 0.50 -5.74
N TYR A 75 -0.42 0.10 -4.66
CA TYR A 75 0.59 -0.96 -4.68
C TYR A 75 0.11 -2.24 -3.98
N GLY A 76 -0.95 -2.17 -3.18
CA GLY A 76 -1.46 -3.32 -2.44
C GLY A 76 -2.92 -3.22 -2.03
N LEU A 77 -3.50 -4.38 -1.79
CA LEU A 77 -4.85 -4.57 -1.27
C LEU A 77 -4.81 -5.57 -0.13
N THR A 78 -5.44 -5.22 0.99
CA THR A 78 -5.71 -6.18 2.06
C THR A 78 -7.18 -6.22 2.42
N SER A 79 -7.61 -7.35 2.96
CA SER A 79 -8.98 -7.52 3.42
C SER A 79 -9.07 -8.41 4.63
N GLU A 80 -9.95 -8.04 5.56
CA GLU A 80 -10.28 -8.86 6.71
C GLU A 80 -11.77 -9.18 6.77
N GLU A 81 -12.09 -10.27 7.46
CA GLU A 81 -13.41 -10.84 7.53
C GLU A 81 -13.97 -10.74 8.96
N ARG A 82 -15.27 -10.51 9.05
CA ARG A 82 -16.04 -10.69 10.29
C ARG A 82 -17.07 -11.79 10.08
N ARG A 83 -16.96 -12.87 10.87
CA ARG A 83 -17.87 -14.03 10.77
C ARG A 83 -17.97 -14.55 9.33
N ASP A 84 -16.82 -14.73 8.68
CA ASP A 84 -16.72 -15.23 7.30
C ASP A 84 -17.24 -14.27 6.22
N HIS A 85 -17.46 -12.99 6.55
CA HIS A 85 -17.79 -11.95 5.57
C HIS A 85 -16.60 -10.99 5.38
N PRO A 86 -15.99 -10.90 4.19
CA PRO A 86 -14.98 -9.88 3.88
C PRO A 86 -15.64 -8.50 3.93
N CYS A 87 -15.34 -7.71 4.96
CA CYS A 87 -15.97 -6.41 5.13
C CYS A 87 -15.06 -5.29 5.65
N TYR A 88 -13.78 -5.60 5.85
CA TYR A 88 -12.72 -4.60 5.93
C TYR A 88 -11.89 -4.71 4.66
N ILE A 89 -11.63 -3.58 4.01
CA ILE A 89 -10.72 -3.47 2.88
C ILE A 89 -9.77 -2.31 3.15
N THR A 90 -8.48 -2.57 3.01
CA THR A 90 -7.44 -1.53 3.01
C THR A 90 -6.84 -1.45 1.62
N VAL A 91 -6.83 -0.25 1.06
CA VAL A 91 -6.18 0.09 -0.20
C VAL A 91 -4.88 0.80 0.15
N GLN A 92 -3.77 0.16 -0.17
CA GLN A 92 -2.43 0.68 0.13
C GLN A 92 -1.94 1.49 -1.05
N THR A 93 -1.67 2.77 -0.81
CA THR A 93 -1.25 3.72 -1.83
C THR A 93 0.10 4.32 -1.50
N GLU A 94 0.86 4.65 -2.54
CA GLU A 94 2.16 5.31 -2.45
C GLU A 94 2.20 6.44 -3.49
N ASN A 95 2.86 7.54 -3.14
CA ASN A 95 3.13 8.62 -4.07
C ASN A 95 4.10 8.12 -5.16
N VAL A 96 3.73 8.26 -6.43
CA VAL A 96 4.53 7.76 -7.56
C VAL A 96 5.92 8.40 -7.67
N ASN A 97 6.15 9.52 -6.97
CA ASN A 97 7.40 10.27 -6.90
C ASN A 97 8.13 10.18 -5.55
N ASP A 98 7.52 9.57 -4.52
CA ASP A 98 8.11 9.50 -3.17
C ASP A 98 7.68 8.23 -2.41
N SER A 99 8.58 7.24 -2.34
CA SER A 99 8.35 5.99 -1.59
C SER A 99 8.15 6.17 -0.08
N GLY A 100 8.53 7.33 0.47
CA GLY A 100 8.29 7.68 1.87
C GLY A 100 6.87 8.14 2.15
N GLN A 101 6.10 8.48 1.11
CA GLN A 101 4.73 8.97 1.23
C GLN A 101 3.74 7.85 0.89
N LYS A 102 3.31 7.13 1.94
CA LYS A 102 2.32 6.05 1.85
C LYS A 102 1.04 6.42 2.58
N GLN A 103 -0.10 5.96 2.07
CA GLN A 103 -1.39 6.10 2.72
C GLN A 103 -2.19 4.81 2.62
N ASP A 104 -2.77 4.41 3.75
CA ASP A 104 -3.69 3.28 3.84
C ASP A 104 -5.13 3.80 3.92
N LEU A 105 -5.90 3.59 2.86
CA LEU A 105 -7.29 4.03 2.76
C LEU A 105 -8.22 2.85 3.08
N LYS A 106 -9.04 3.01 4.11
CA LYS A 106 -9.86 1.91 4.64
C LYS A 106 -11.33 2.08 4.31
N LYS A 107 -11.98 0.96 3.97
CA LYS A 107 -13.44 0.83 3.93
C LYS A 107 -13.87 -0.30 4.85
N GLU A 108 -14.65 0.04 5.85
CA GLU A 108 -15.26 -0.91 6.78
C GLU A 108 -16.78 -0.88 6.64
N LEU A 109 -17.39 -2.06 6.49
CA LEU A 109 -18.84 -2.27 6.55
C LEU A 109 -19.21 -3.37 7.55
N CYS A 110 -18.29 -3.77 8.42
CA CYS A 110 -18.50 -4.85 9.38
C CYS A 110 -19.27 -4.44 10.63
N GLY A 111 -19.29 -3.15 10.99
CA GLY A 111 -19.97 -2.62 12.19
C GLY A 111 -19.39 -3.16 13.51
N GLY A 112 -18.07 -3.35 13.62
CA GLY A 112 -17.44 -3.89 14.83
C GLY A 112 -15.92 -4.00 14.75
N LYS A 113 -15.33 -4.96 15.46
CA LYS A 113 -13.87 -5.22 15.38
C LYS A 113 -13.56 -6.40 14.46
N GLU A 114 -12.43 -6.31 13.79
CA GLU A 114 -11.75 -7.34 13.00
C GLU A 114 -11.52 -8.63 13.80
N ARG A 115 -11.61 -9.80 13.15
CA ARG A 115 -11.51 -11.11 13.84
C ARG A 115 -10.87 -12.25 13.04
N SER A 116 -10.58 -12.10 11.75
CA SER A 116 -10.10 -13.20 10.92
C SER A 116 -8.64 -13.03 10.51
N LYS A 117 -8.09 -14.06 9.86
CA LYS A 117 -6.85 -13.92 9.09
C LYS A 117 -7.04 -12.92 7.96
N GLU A 118 -6.05 -12.05 7.77
CA GLU A 118 -6.00 -11.08 6.67
C GLU A 118 -5.77 -11.80 5.32
N MET A 119 -6.44 -11.30 4.26
CA MET A 119 -6.12 -11.57 2.86
C MET A 119 -5.18 -10.48 2.39
N VAL A 120 -4.04 -10.84 1.80
CA VAL A 120 -3.01 -9.86 1.40
C VAL A 120 -2.56 -10.13 -0.03
N ALA A 121 -2.56 -9.07 -0.84
CA ALA A 121 -1.90 -9.03 -2.13
C ALA A 121 -1.22 -7.66 -2.28
N THR A 122 0.12 -7.61 -2.19
CA THR A 122 0.87 -6.34 -2.13
C THR A 122 2.20 -6.45 -2.85
N TYR A 123 2.64 -5.34 -3.46
CA TYR A 123 3.99 -5.15 -3.97
C TYR A 123 4.85 -4.47 -2.90
N THR A 124 5.79 -5.22 -2.31
CA THR A 124 6.79 -4.66 -1.38
C THR A 124 8.05 -4.20 -2.11
N ASP A 125 8.69 -3.14 -1.62
CA ASP A 125 9.95 -2.64 -2.18
C ASP A 125 11.06 -3.71 -2.17
N ALA A 126 11.08 -4.57 -1.15
CA ALA A 126 12.04 -5.65 -1.01
C ALA A 126 11.88 -6.73 -2.10
N SER A 127 10.64 -7.11 -2.42
CA SER A 127 10.36 -8.22 -3.34
C SER A 127 10.25 -7.79 -4.80
N TYR A 128 9.84 -6.54 -5.06
CA TYR A 128 9.51 -6.07 -6.41
C TYR A 128 10.30 -4.82 -6.82
N GLY A 129 11.03 -4.21 -5.90
CA GLY A 129 11.57 -2.88 -6.11
C GLY A 129 10.50 -1.81 -6.01
N LYS A 130 10.98 -0.58 -6.01
CA LYS A 130 10.17 0.61 -5.85
C LYS A 130 9.34 0.90 -7.10
N ARG A 131 8.31 1.75 -6.98
CA ARG A 131 7.39 2.13 -8.06
C ARG A 131 6.64 0.96 -8.69
N SER A 132 6.35 -0.07 -7.90
CA SER A 132 5.60 -1.24 -8.33
C SER A 132 4.13 -1.07 -8.01
N PHE A 133 3.29 -0.92 -9.05
CA PHE A 133 1.87 -0.55 -8.90
C PHE A 133 0.95 -1.55 -9.60
N ILE A 134 -0.29 -1.62 -9.11
CA ILE A 134 -1.32 -2.51 -9.62
C ILE A 134 -1.81 -2.03 -10.99
N THR A 135 -1.92 -2.96 -11.93
CA THR A 135 -2.55 -2.77 -13.26
C THR A 135 -3.73 -3.72 -13.47
N GLY A 136 -3.91 -4.69 -12.57
CA GLY A 136 -5.04 -5.59 -12.60
C GLY A 136 -5.27 -6.29 -11.27
N VAL A 137 -6.52 -6.65 -11.01
CA VAL A 137 -6.94 -7.40 -9.83
C VAL A 137 -7.81 -8.59 -10.23
N SER A 138 -7.60 -9.72 -9.56
CA SER A 138 -8.47 -10.89 -9.60
C SER A 138 -8.89 -11.27 -8.19
N VAL A 139 -10.13 -11.71 -8.03
CA VAL A 139 -10.66 -12.21 -6.76
C VAL A 139 -10.96 -13.69 -6.84
N CYS A 140 -10.66 -14.39 -5.76
CA CYS A 140 -11.14 -15.74 -5.50
C CYS A 140 -12.47 -15.65 -4.78
N MET A 141 -13.47 -16.40 -5.20
CA MET A 141 -14.77 -16.46 -4.54
C MET A 141 -14.88 -17.68 -3.62
N ASN A 142 -15.77 -17.64 -2.63
CA ASN A 142 -16.19 -18.84 -1.91
C ASN A 142 -16.90 -19.84 -2.86
N ASN A 143 -17.08 -21.08 -2.40
CA ASN A 143 -17.67 -22.16 -3.20
C ASN A 143 -19.05 -21.80 -3.79
N ASP A 144 -19.85 -21.01 -3.06
CA ASP A 144 -21.19 -20.60 -3.50
C ASP A 144 -21.16 -19.39 -4.46
N ASN A 145 -19.99 -18.84 -4.76
CA ASN A 145 -19.83 -17.65 -5.59
C ASN A 145 -20.55 -16.40 -5.07
N THR A 146 -20.69 -16.28 -3.75
CA THR A 146 -21.41 -15.16 -3.12
C THR A 146 -20.49 -14.10 -2.54
N ARG A 147 -19.25 -14.44 -2.17
CA ARG A 147 -18.32 -13.50 -1.52
C ARG A 147 -16.86 -13.79 -1.84
N VAL A 148 -16.05 -12.73 -1.78
CA VAL A 148 -14.61 -12.80 -1.98
C VAL A 148 -13.95 -13.56 -0.82
N LYS A 149 -12.93 -14.36 -1.14
CA LYS A 149 -12.13 -15.15 -0.19
C LYS A 149 -10.62 -15.07 -0.42
N GLY A 150 -10.19 -14.48 -1.52
CA GLY A 150 -8.78 -14.25 -1.80
C GLY A 150 -8.60 -13.13 -2.79
N LEU A 151 -7.41 -12.53 -2.75
CA LEU A 151 -6.98 -11.44 -3.61
C LEU A 151 -5.77 -11.88 -4.41
N GLN A 152 -5.71 -11.48 -5.68
CA GLN A 152 -4.55 -11.62 -6.53
C GLN A 152 -4.39 -10.34 -7.34
N ILE A 153 -3.17 -9.84 -7.43
CA ILE A 153 -2.85 -8.61 -8.17
C ILE A 153 -1.84 -8.91 -9.26
N ARG A 154 -1.86 -8.08 -10.30
CA ARG A 154 -0.79 -7.98 -11.29
C ARG A 154 -0.44 -6.52 -11.49
N GLY A 155 0.75 -6.25 -11.99
CA GLY A 155 1.30 -4.91 -11.94
C GLY A 155 2.47 -4.69 -12.89
N GLY A 156 3.01 -3.50 -12.80
CA GLY A 156 4.20 -3.06 -13.52
C GLY A 156 5.03 -2.13 -12.65
N THR A 157 6.25 -1.88 -13.09
CA THR A 157 7.16 -0.93 -12.44
C THR A 157 7.30 0.31 -13.30
N ILE A 158 7.14 1.50 -12.73
CA ILE A 158 7.41 2.73 -13.47
C ILE A 158 8.92 2.91 -13.64
N THR A 159 9.37 2.99 -14.89
CA THR A 159 10.78 3.22 -15.23
C THR A 159 11.14 4.71 -15.18
N ASP A 160 12.44 5.00 -15.20
CA ASP A 160 12.99 6.35 -15.27
C ASP A 160 12.60 7.12 -16.55
N ASP A 161 12.10 6.43 -17.58
CA ASP A 161 11.58 7.07 -18.80
C ASP A 161 10.07 7.35 -18.72
N ALA A 162 9.50 7.28 -17.51
CA ALA A 162 8.08 7.46 -17.23
C ALA A 162 7.18 6.50 -18.02
N LYS A 163 7.65 5.26 -18.19
CA LYS A 163 6.91 4.18 -18.83
C LYS A 163 6.62 3.07 -17.82
N LEU A 164 5.50 2.39 -18.01
CA LEU A 164 5.21 1.18 -17.28
C LEU A 164 5.99 0.00 -17.87
N GLY A 165 6.99 -0.47 -17.13
CA GLY A 165 7.76 -1.67 -17.42
C GLY A 165 7.12 -2.92 -16.80
N LYS A 166 7.60 -4.09 -17.24
CA LYS A 166 7.23 -5.37 -16.61
C LYS A 166 7.88 -5.46 -15.23
N LEU A 167 7.20 -6.09 -14.28
CA LEU A 167 7.79 -6.44 -12.99
C LEU A 167 8.96 -7.42 -13.18
N GLU A 168 10.14 -7.00 -12.77
CA GLU A 168 11.30 -7.88 -12.68
C GLU A 168 11.20 -8.71 -11.40
N ARG A 169 11.43 -10.03 -11.49
CA ARG A 169 11.44 -10.90 -10.32
C ARG A 169 12.71 -10.63 -9.52
N LYS A 170 12.59 -10.18 -8.28
CA LYS A 170 13.71 -10.19 -7.35
C LYS A 170 13.72 -11.47 -6.52
N THR A 171 14.91 -11.85 -6.10
CA THR A 171 15.13 -12.95 -5.17
C THR A 171 14.66 -12.53 -3.77
N GLU A 172 13.60 -13.16 -3.28
CA GLU A 172 13.12 -13.11 -1.89
C GLU A 172 14.00 -13.99 -1.00
N GLY A 173 15.26 -13.60 -0.83
CA GLY A 173 16.21 -14.25 0.08
C GLY A 173 16.59 -15.69 -0.26
N GLN A 174 17.45 -16.25 0.59
CA GLN A 174 17.85 -17.66 0.54
C GLN A 174 17.00 -18.48 1.50
N SER A 175 16.43 -19.58 1.00
CA SER A 175 15.84 -20.59 1.87
C SER A 175 16.92 -21.30 2.70
N THR A 176 16.52 -21.95 3.79
CA THR A 176 17.39 -22.71 4.72
C THR A 176 18.22 -23.82 4.05
N PHE A 177 17.90 -24.16 2.80
CA PHE A 177 18.59 -25.17 1.99
C PHE A 177 19.38 -24.58 0.81
N GLY A 178 19.60 -23.25 0.78
CA GLY A 178 20.36 -22.57 -0.27
C GLY A 178 19.61 -22.38 -1.59
N LEU A 179 18.32 -22.68 -1.66
CA LEU A 179 17.50 -22.36 -2.83
C LEU A 179 17.00 -20.91 -2.74
N GLU A 180 17.26 -20.13 -3.78
CA GLU A 180 16.72 -18.78 -3.95
C GLU A 180 15.20 -18.86 -4.18
N ARG A 181 14.43 -18.12 -3.38
CA ARG A 181 12.99 -17.98 -3.58
C ARG A 181 12.77 -16.77 -4.46
N GLN A 182 12.06 -16.91 -5.58
CA GLN A 182 11.68 -15.78 -6.42
C GLN A 182 10.30 -15.25 -6.01
N ALA A 183 10.16 -13.93 -5.92
CA ALA A 183 8.84 -13.31 -5.75
C ALA A 183 7.95 -13.66 -6.96
N PRO A 184 6.67 -14.05 -6.75
CA PRO A 184 5.73 -14.24 -7.85
C PRO A 184 5.39 -12.88 -8.48
N THR A 185 5.37 -12.76 -9.81
CA THR A 185 4.97 -11.52 -10.50
C THR A 185 3.53 -11.10 -10.22
N GLU A 186 2.72 -12.04 -9.72
CA GLU A 186 1.32 -11.86 -9.38
C GLU A 186 1.11 -12.26 -7.91
N PRO A 187 1.40 -11.37 -6.95
CA PRO A 187 1.13 -11.61 -5.53
C PRO A 187 -0.31 -12.07 -5.34
N ARG A 188 -0.48 -13.16 -4.60
CA ARG A 188 -1.80 -13.74 -4.33
C ARG A 188 -1.90 -14.26 -2.90
N ASP A 189 -3.11 -14.24 -2.39
CA ASP A 189 -3.47 -14.90 -1.15
C ASP A 189 -3.43 -16.44 -1.33
N ASN A 190 -2.67 -17.13 -0.47
CA ASN A 190 -2.46 -18.58 -0.54
C ASN A 190 -3.44 -19.34 0.35
N ARG A 191 -4.75 -19.11 0.20
CA ARG A 191 -5.78 -19.90 0.90
C ARG A 191 -6.06 -21.22 0.17
N PRO A 192 -6.19 -22.36 0.89
CA PRO A 192 -6.43 -23.66 0.29
C PRO A 192 -7.64 -23.75 -0.64
N ASN A 193 -8.66 -22.92 -0.39
CA ASN A 193 -9.91 -22.93 -1.15
C ASN A 193 -9.86 -22.07 -2.44
N CYS A 194 -8.72 -21.45 -2.74
CA CYS A 194 -8.53 -20.59 -3.90
C CYS A 194 -7.74 -21.26 -5.03
N ASN A 195 -7.88 -22.57 -5.22
CA ASN A 195 -7.16 -23.26 -6.30
C ASN A 195 -7.86 -23.09 -7.66
N ASN A 196 -9.20 -23.08 -7.69
CA ASN A 196 -9.97 -23.19 -8.94
C ASN A 196 -11.15 -22.18 -9.05
N ASN A 197 -11.23 -21.18 -8.18
CA ASN A 197 -12.36 -20.22 -8.16
C ASN A 197 -11.95 -18.75 -8.29
N TRP A 198 -10.86 -18.50 -9.02
CA TRP A 198 -10.47 -17.15 -9.41
C TRP A 198 -11.38 -16.64 -10.52
N LYS A 199 -11.80 -15.38 -10.40
CA LYS A 199 -12.59 -14.71 -11.41
C LYS A 199 -11.70 -14.04 -12.43
N ARG A 200 -12.32 -13.67 -13.55
CA ARG A 200 -11.65 -12.91 -14.61
C ARG A 200 -10.99 -11.67 -14.00
N TRP A 201 -9.82 -11.33 -14.52
CA TRP A 201 -9.13 -10.12 -14.16
C TRP A 201 -9.92 -8.85 -14.51
N ALA A 202 -9.96 -7.91 -13.58
CA ALA A 202 -10.30 -6.52 -13.82
C ALA A 202 -9.01 -5.77 -14.14
N LEU A 203 -8.85 -5.36 -15.41
CA LEU A 203 -7.60 -4.79 -15.94
C LEU A 203 -7.76 -3.31 -16.22
N CYS A 204 -6.71 -2.54 -15.96
CA CYS A 204 -6.59 -1.22 -16.57
C CYS A 204 -6.63 -1.39 -18.10
N PRO A 205 -7.44 -0.58 -18.81
CA PRO A 205 -7.73 -0.79 -20.23
C PRO A 205 -6.55 -0.49 -21.17
N GLN A 206 -5.51 0.20 -20.71
CA GLN A 206 -4.33 0.50 -21.52
C GLN A 206 -3.04 0.01 -20.84
N ASP A 207 -2.05 -0.40 -21.64
CA ASP A 207 -0.80 -1.00 -21.15
C ASP A 207 0.06 -0.06 -20.29
N ASN A 208 -0.11 1.26 -20.44
CA ASN A 208 0.65 2.28 -19.70
C ASN A 208 -0.16 2.92 -18.57
N GLN A 209 -1.16 2.20 -18.05
CA GLN A 209 -1.99 2.65 -16.94
C GLN A 209 -1.75 1.87 -15.66
N ILE A 210 -1.88 2.58 -14.54
CA ILE A 210 -1.84 2.01 -13.19
C ILE A 210 -3.11 2.39 -12.44
N ALA A 211 -3.49 1.57 -11.45
CA ALA A 211 -4.65 1.80 -10.61
C ALA A 211 -4.37 2.89 -9.58
N THR A 212 -5.29 3.85 -9.50
CA THR A 212 -5.25 4.98 -8.54
C THR A 212 -6.41 4.91 -7.55
N ALA A 213 -7.49 4.21 -7.91
CA ALA A 213 -8.55 3.81 -6.99
C ALA A 213 -9.08 2.42 -7.32
N VAL A 214 -9.79 1.83 -6.36
CA VAL A 214 -10.60 0.62 -6.55
C VAL A 214 -12.07 0.95 -6.41
N VAL A 215 -12.90 0.21 -7.15
CA VAL A 215 -14.34 0.20 -7.00
C VAL A 215 -14.71 -1.10 -6.31
N LEU A 216 -14.99 -1.03 -5.01
CA LEU A 216 -15.36 -2.18 -4.20
C LEU A 216 -16.85 -2.47 -4.37
N HIS A 217 -17.21 -3.67 -4.77
CA HIS A 217 -18.59 -4.11 -4.81
C HIS A 217 -18.90 -4.96 -3.59
N PHE A 218 -19.95 -4.59 -2.87
CA PHE A 218 -20.52 -5.35 -1.77
C PHE A 218 -21.91 -5.89 -2.13
N GLU A 219 -22.41 -6.84 -1.34
CA GLU A 219 -23.80 -7.33 -1.45
C GLU A 219 -24.80 -6.17 -1.59
N ALA A 220 -25.94 -6.41 -2.25
CA ALA A 220 -26.99 -5.39 -2.33
C ALA A 220 -27.81 -5.35 -1.03
N GLY A 221 -28.33 -4.18 -0.65
CA GLY A 221 -29.23 -4.03 0.49
C GLY A 221 -28.94 -2.79 1.33
N LYS A 222 -29.69 -2.64 2.43
CA LYS A 222 -29.57 -1.47 3.34
C LYS A 222 -28.29 -1.52 4.19
N GLU A 223 -27.77 -2.71 4.44
CA GLU A 223 -26.56 -2.94 5.23
C GLU A 223 -25.69 -3.98 4.52
N PRO A 224 -24.98 -3.60 3.45
CA PRO A 224 -24.15 -4.52 2.69
C PRO A 224 -22.92 -4.91 3.52
N ARG A 225 -22.70 -6.21 3.74
CA ARG A 225 -21.67 -6.70 4.68
C ARG A 225 -20.67 -7.67 4.08
N SER A 226 -20.71 -7.95 2.79
CA SER A 226 -19.76 -8.87 2.16
C SER A 226 -19.27 -8.31 0.85
N LEU A 227 -17.95 -8.25 0.66
CA LEU A 227 -17.31 -7.96 -0.61
C LEU A 227 -17.66 -9.07 -1.61
N THR A 228 -18.17 -8.68 -2.77
CA THR A 228 -18.62 -9.55 -3.86
C THR A 228 -17.77 -9.37 -5.11
N GLY A 229 -17.08 -8.25 -5.28
CA GLY A 229 -16.19 -8.01 -6.41
C GLY A 229 -15.36 -6.74 -6.29
N ILE A 230 -14.41 -6.58 -7.20
CA ILE A 230 -13.50 -5.43 -7.27
C ILE A 230 -13.32 -5.01 -8.74
N GLY A 231 -13.50 -3.72 -9.01
CA GLY A 231 -13.04 -3.04 -10.22
C GLY A 231 -11.92 -2.04 -9.90
N LEU A 232 -11.29 -1.49 -10.94
CA LEU A 232 -10.23 -0.48 -10.79
C LEU A 232 -10.64 0.84 -11.45
N LYS A 233 -10.01 1.93 -11.00
CA LYS A 233 -9.90 3.21 -11.69
C LYS A 233 -8.43 3.43 -11.99
N CYS A 234 -8.13 3.69 -13.26
CA CYS A 234 -6.77 3.72 -13.76
C CYS A 234 -6.45 5.03 -14.46
N ARG A 235 -5.20 5.48 -14.34
CA ARG A 235 -4.67 6.66 -15.02
C ARG A 235 -3.40 6.33 -15.78
N ASN A 236 -3.12 7.11 -16.82
CA ASN A 236 -1.93 6.93 -17.65
C ASN A 236 -0.68 7.45 -16.93
N VAL A 237 0.38 6.66 -16.91
CA VAL A 237 1.70 7.13 -16.48
C VAL A 237 2.33 7.95 -17.61
N GLY A 238 2.98 9.06 -17.29
CA GLY A 238 3.73 9.81 -18.29
C GLY A 238 4.77 10.74 -17.69
N PRO A 239 5.62 11.34 -18.56
CA PRO A 239 6.63 12.28 -18.11
C PRO A 239 5.99 13.55 -17.58
N VAL A 240 6.64 14.23 -16.64
CA VAL A 240 6.23 15.56 -16.22
C VAL A 240 6.40 16.53 -17.40
N TYR A 241 5.28 17.04 -17.92
CA TYR A 241 5.31 18.09 -18.92
C TYR A 241 5.63 19.42 -18.22
N VAL A 242 6.90 19.82 -18.26
CA VAL A 242 7.26 21.21 -17.99
C VAL A 242 6.90 21.98 -19.26
N LEU A 243 5.81 22.76 -19.22
CA LEU A 243 5.50 23.68 -20.30
C LEU A 243 6.73 24.60 -20.49
N PRO A 244 7.19 24.82 -21.73
CA PRO A 244 8.29 25.73 -22.00
C PRO A 244 7.80 27.18 -21.79
N GLU A 245 7.63 27.58 -20.53
CA GLU A 245 7.54 28.98 -20.12
C GLU A 245 8.84 29.32 -19.36
N ASP A 246 9.46 30.43 -19.77
CA ASP A 246 10.63 31.08 -19.17
C ASP A 246 12.03 30.50 -19.45
N ARG A 247 12.32 30.27 -20.74
CA ARG A 247 13.66 30.56 -21.28
C ARG A 247 13.67 31.97 -21.86
N ASN A 248 13.71 32.98 -20.99
CA ASN A 248 14.14 34.35 -21.33
C ASN A 248 15.48 34.63 -20.66
#